data_AF-A0A5N7MRP2-F1
#
_entry.id   AF-A0A5N7MRP2-F1
#
_cell.length_a   1.000
_cell.length_b   1.000
_cell.length_c   1.000
_cell.angle_alpha   90.00
_cell.angle_beta   90.00
_cell.angle_gamma   90.00
#
_symmetry.space_group_name_H-M   'P 1'
#
loop_
_entity.id
_entity.type
_entity.pdbx_description
1 polymer ?
#
loop_
_entity_poly.entity_id
_entity_poly.type
_entity_poly.pdbx_seq_one_letter_code
_entity_poly.pdbx_strand_id
1 'polypeptide(L)'
;MQHPVMLAEYVKTYREERLRLARRAVQDRSRIERRIDEVTHEIERVVDAIAKGLGDVELLGPRSKALNQERKQLESQLANTQEPPNVVALHPQALKRYEMIERLQAALARGVNAGDRTRAPSSGSWSRR
;
A
#
# COMPACT_ATOMS: atom_id res chain seq x y z
N MET A 1 19.13 -1.42 -22.21
CA MET A 1 17.85 -1.39 -21.47
C MET A 1 18.12 -0.76 -20.12
N GLN A 2 17.30 0.22 -19.73
CA GLN A 2 17.50 1.07 -18.55
C GLN A 2 17.39 0.28 -17.23
N HIS A 3 18.55 0.07 -16.62
CA HIS A 3 18.95 -0.27 -15.25
C HIS A 3 17.93 -0.86 -14.21
N PRO A 4 18.21 -2.06 -13.66
CA PRO A 4 17.60 -2.61 -12.43
C PRO A 4 17.64 -1.69 -11.21
N VAL A 5 18.63 -0.79 -11.16
CA VAL A 5 18.77 0.21 -10.10
C VAL A 5 17.55 1.16 -10.07
N MET A 6 17.02 1.54 -11.23
CA MET A 6 15.78 2.32 -11.32
C MET A 6 14.58 1.52 -10.82
N LEU A 7 14.51 0.22 -11.12
CA LEU A 7 13.44 -0.64 -10.63
C LEU A 7 13.51 -0.83 -9.10
N ALA A 8 14.71 -0.97 -8.55
CA ALA A 8 14.91 -1.08 -7.10
C ALA A 8 14.48 0.21 -6.36
N GLU A 9 14.90 1.38 -6.85
CA GLU A 9 14.51 2.67 -6.24
C GLU A 9 13.01 2.96 -6.42
N TYR A 10 12.43 2.57 -7.56
CA TYR A 10 10.99 2.65 -7.81
C TYR A 10 10.21 1.78 -6.82
N VAL A 11 10.61 0.50 -6.64
CA VAL A 11 9.94 -0.42 -5.70
C VAL A 11 10.05 0.08 -4.25
N LYS A 12 11.21 0.64 -3.88
CA LYS A 12 11.42 1.23 -2.55
C LYS A 12 10.47 2.41 -2.31
N THR A 13 10.52 3.41 -3.20
CA THR A 13 9.66 4.61 -3.11
C THR A 13 8.18 4.26 -3.12
N TYR A 14 7.79 3.32 -3.99
CA TYR A 14 6.41 2.83 -4.06
C TYR A 14 5.97 2.15 -2.75
N ARG A 15 6.82 1.32 -2.14
CA ARG A 15 6.52 0.66 -0.87
C ARG A 15 6.37 1.66 0.27
N GLU A 16 7.27 2.63 0.36
CA GLU A 16 7.22 3.68 1.38
C GLU A 16 5.92 4.46 1.29
N GLU A 17 5.53 4.85 0.07
CA GLU A 17 4.29 5.58 -0.17
C GLU A 17 3.04 4.73 0.12
N ARG A 18 3.04 3.45 -0.27
CA ARG A 18 1.93 2.53 0.05
C ARG A 18 1.77 2.31 1.55
N LEU A 19 2.87 2.18 2.29
CA LEU A 19 2.85 2.08 3.75
C LEU A 19 2.34 3.38 4.38
N ARG A 20 2.74 4.55 3.85
CA ARG A 20 2.26 5.86 4.31
C ARG A 20 0.75 5.98 4.14
N LEU A 21 0.22 5.63 2.96
CA LEU A 21 -1.21 5.65 2.67
C LEU A 21 -1.98 4.65 3.54
N ALA A 22 -1.46 3.44 3.75
CA ALA A 22 -2.07 2.45 4.63
C ALA A 22 -2.15 2.95 6.08
N ARG A 23 -1.05 3.53 6.61
CA ARG A 23 -1.05 4.13 7.96
C ARG A 23 -2.08 5.24 8.09
N ARG A 24 -2.18 6.12 7.09
CA ARG A 24 -3.16 7.20 7.08
C ARG A 24 -4.59 6.66 7.09
N ALA A 25 -4.89 5.67 6.25
CA ALA A 25 -6.20 5.03 6.21
C ALA A 25 -6.59 4.40 7.57
N VAL A 26 -5.65 3.68 8.21
CA VAL A 26 -5.86 3.11 9.55
C VAL A 26 -6.11 4.22 10.60
N GLN A 27 -5.34 5.30 10.56
CA GLN A 27 -5.48 6.41 11.50
C GLN A 27 -6.82 7.14 11.34
N ASP A 28 -7.21 7.43 10.09
CA ASP A 28 -8.47 8.11 9.78
C ASP A 28 -9.66 7.26 10.22
N ARG A 29 -9.62 5.94 9.93
CA ARG A 29 -10.64 4.99 10.39
C ARG A 29 -10.74 4.94 11.92
N SER A 30 -9.61 4.77 12.60
CA SER A 30 -9.57 4.72 14.07
C SER A 30 -10.10 6.00 14.73
N ARG A 31 -9.88 7.16 14.10
CA ARG A 31 -10.43 8.44 14.57
C ARG A 31 -11.95 8.48 14.46
N ILE A 32 -12.51 8.00 13.35
CA ILE A 32 -13.97 7.94 13.15
C ILE A 32 -14.60 6.97 14.16
N GLU A 33 -14.02 5.78 14.33
CA GLU A 33 -14.49 4.77 15.29
C GLU A 33 -14.53 5.33 16.72
N ARG A 34 -13.45 5.98 17.18
CA ARG A 34 -13.43 6.63 18.51
C ARG A 34 -14.51 7.68 18.67
N ARG A 35 -14.78 8.49 17.63
CA ARG A 35 -15.81 9.51 17.70
C ARG A 35 -17.21 8.90 17.76
N ILE A 36 -17.45 7.79 17.04
CA ILE A 36 -18.70 7.02 17.16
C ILE A 36 -18.89 6.54 18.60
N ASP A 37 -17.85 5.99 19.21
CA ASP A 37 -17.91 5.54 20.61
C ASP A 37 -18.22 6.71 21.56
N GLU A 38 -17.52 7.84 21.44
CA GLU A 38 -17.76 9.04 22.25
C GLU A 38 -19.22 9.52 22.16
N VAL A 39 -19.74 9.67 20.94
CA VAL A 39 -21.11 10.11 20.68
C VAL A 39 -22.13 9.10 21.20
N THR A 40 -21.82 7.80 21.11
CA THR A 40 -22.68 6.74 21.65
C THR A 40 -22.80 6.86 23.17
N HIS A 41 -21.68 7.03 23.87
CA HIS A 41 -21.70 7.25 25.33
C HIS A 41 -22.37 8.59 25.71
N GLU A 42 -22.25 9.64 24.89
CA GLU A 42 -23.01 10.88 25.09
C GLU A 42 -24.52 10.65 25.00
N ILE A 43 -24.98 9.85 24.04
CA ILE A 43 -26.39 9.50 23.88
C ILE A 43 -26.88 8.67 25.07
N GLU A 44 -26.10 7.68 25.52
CA GLU A 44 -26.43 6.88 26.71
C GLU A 44 -26.60 7.76 27.95
N ARG A 45 -25.71 8.74 28.17
CA ARG A 45 -25.85 9.69 29.28
C ARG A 45 -27.12 10.53 29.20
N VAL A 46 -27.52 10.95 27.99
CA VAL A 46 -28.78 11.69 27.79
C VAL A 46 -29.98 10.78 28.07
N VAL A 47 -29.94 9.53 27.61
CA VAL A 47 -31.00 8.54 27.89
C VAL A 47 -31.12 8.29 29.39
N ASP A 48 -30.00 8.11 30.10
CA ASP A 48 -29.97 7.93 31.54
C ASP A 48 -30.52 9.13 32.31
N ALA A 49 -30.20 10.35 31.85
CA ALA A 49 -30.73 11.57 32.44
C ALA A 49 -32.26 11.62 32.30
N ILE A 50 -32.78 11.35 31.10
CA ILE A 50 -34.23 11.28 30.85
C ILE A 50 -34.88 10.19 31.70
N ALA A 51 -34.29 8.99 31.78
CA ALA A 51 -34.83 7.88 32.55
C ALA A 51 -34.91 8.19 34.07
N LYS A 52 -33.98 8.99 34.57
CA LYS A 52 -33.95 9.46 35.97
C LYS A 52 -34.82 10.70 36.21
N GLY A 53 -35.49 11.23 35.18
CA GLY A 53 -36.23 12.49 35.25
C GLY A 53 -35.34 13.71 35.50
N LEU A 54 -34.05 13.62 35.13
CA LEU A 54 -33.07 14.68 35.31
C LEU A 54 -32.92 15.48 34.01
N GLY A 55 -33.08 16.80 34.13
CA GLY A 55 -32.86 17.74 33.04
C GLY A 55 -34.14 18.18 32.32
N ASP A 56 -34.01 19.24 31.54
CA ASP A 56 -35.12 19.85 30.80
C ASP A 56 -35.32 19.13 29.46
N VAL A 57 -36.54 18.62 29.23
CA VAL A 57 -36.92 17.89 28.01
C VAL A 57 -36.73 18.77 26.77
N GLU A 58 -36.98 20.08 26.88
CA GLU A 58 -36.81 21.05 25.78
C GLU A 58 -35.33 21.20 25.36
N LEU A 59 -34.39 20.89 26.27
CA LEU A 59 -32.95 20.93 25.98
C LEU A 59 -32.42 19.56 25.56
N LEU A 60 -32.85 18.49 26.23
CA LEU A 60 -32.37 17.14 25.99
C LEU A 60 -32.86 16.56 24.66
N GLY A 61 -34.09 16.88 24.25
CA GLY A 61 -34.66 16.42 22.98
C GLY A 61 -33.85 16.87 21.75
N PRO A 62 -33.62 18.17 21.55
CA PRO A 62 -32.78 18.67 20.46
C PRO A 62 -31.35 18.14 20.51
N ARG A 63 -30.74 18.07 21.71
CA ARG A 63 -29.38 17.53 21.87
C ARG A 63 -29.29 16.05 21.47
N SER A 64 -30.26 15.24 21.89
CA SER A 64 -30.34 13.82 21.53
C SER A 64 -30.47 13.62 20.01
N LYS A 65 -31.34 14.42 19.35
CA LYS A 65 -31.48 14.40 17.89
C LYS A 65 -30.18 14.75 17.17
N ALA A 66 -29.49 15.80 17.62
CA ALA A 66 -28.21 16.22 17.04
C ALA A 66 -27.13 15.13 17.17
N LEU A 67 -26.98 14.54 18.36
CA LEU A 67 -26.02 13.45 18.60
C LEU A 67 -26.33 12.23 17.74
N ASN A 68 -27.60 11.84 17.63
CA ASN A 68 -28.00 10.71 16.80
C ASN A 68 -27.75 10.97 15.30
N GLN A 69 -27.91 12.21 14.84
CA GLN A 69 -27.57 12.60 13.48
C GLN A 69 -26.05 12.55 13.24
N GLU A 70 -25.25 13.06 14.19
CA GLU A 70 -23.79 12.97 14.14
C GLU A 70 -23.33 11.50 14.07
N ARG A 71 -23.86 10.63 14.93
CA ARG A 71 -23.52 9.20 14.92
C ARG A 71 -23.80 8.56 13.57
N LYS A 72 -24.99 8.79 12.98
CA LYS A 72 -25.34 8.27 11.64
C LYS A 72 -24.42 8.77 10.55
N GLN A 73 -24.01 10.04 10.62
CA GLN A 73 -23.06 10.60 9.65
C GLN A 73 -21.68 9.93 9.78
N LEU A 74 -21.20 9.71 11.00
CA LEU A 74 -19.93 9.04 11.25
C LEU A 74 -19.96 7.56 10.85
N GLU A 75 -21.05 6.84 11.15
CA GLU A 75 -21.26 5.46 10.70
C GLU A 75 -21.25 5.37 9.17
N SER A 76 -21.89 6.33 8.49
CA SER A 76 -21.86 6.43 7.02
C SER A 76 -20.45 6.74 6.49
N GLN A 77 -19.71 7.64 7.14
CA GLN A 77 -18.32 7.93 6.79
C GLN A 77 -17.42 6.69 6.98
N LEU A 78 -17.62 5.94 8.05
CA LEU A 78 -16.88 4.71 8.32
C LEU A 78 -17.17 3.63 7.27
N ALA A 79 -18.43 3.47 6.88
CA ALA A 79 -18.83 2.52 5.84
C ALA A 79 -18.23 2.88 4.46
N ASN A 80 -18.07 4.18 4.17
CA ASN A 80 -17.45 4.66 2.95
C ASN A 80 -15.91 4.68 3.02
N THR A 81 -15.32 4.48 4.20
CA THR A 81 -13.86 4.41 4.37
C THR A 81 -13.39 3.02 3.95
N GLN A 82 -12.68 2.95 2.82
CA GLN A 82 -12.10 1.71 2.31
C GLN A 82 -11.21 1.03 3.36
N GLU A 83 -11.25 -0.31 3.40
CA GLU A 83 -10.32 -1.09 4.22
C GLU A 83 -8.87 -0.73 3.86
N PRO A 84 -7.98 -0.67 4.86
CA PRO A 84 -6.59 -0.34 4.61
C PRO A 84 -6.00 -1.35 3.61
N PRO A 85 -5.30 -0.87 2.56
CA PRO A 85 -4.84 -1.73 1.50
C PRO A 85 -3.87 -2.80 2.03
N ASN A 86 -4.10 -4.06 1.65
CA ASN A 86 -3.10 -5.11 1.83
C ASN A 86 -1.91 -4.82 0.90
N VAL A 87 -0.81 -4.31 1.46
CA VAL A 87 0.37 -3.92 0.68
C VAL A 87 1.16 -5.18 0.30
N VAL A 88 0.81 -5.79 -0.83
CA VAL A 88 1.63 -6.83 -1.48
C VAL A 88 2.75 -6.13 -2.26
N ALA A 89 3.96 -6.12 -1.71
CA ALA A 89 5.15 -5.57 -2.36
C ALA A 89 6.06 -6.69 -2.91
N LEU A 90 6.73 -6.44 -4.03
CA LEU A 90 7.78 -7.34 -4.53
C LEU A 90 8.86 -7.50 -3.46
N HIS A 91 9.11 -8.75 -3.06
CA HIS A 91 10.08 -9.05 -2.02
C HIS A 91 11.51 -8.70 -2.51
N PRO A 92 12.38 -8.10 -1.67
CA PRO A 92 13.74 -7.71 -2.08
C PRO A 92 14.59 -8.85 -2.68
N GLN A 93 14.37 -10.11 -2.29
CA GLN A 93 15.06 -11.25 -2.93
C GLN A 93 14.63 -11.46 -4.39
N ALA A 94 13.39 -11.14 -4.77
CA ALA A 94 12.94 -11.23 -6.15
C ALA A 94 13.74 -10.25 -7.04
N LEU A 95 13.98 -9.03 -6.56
CA LEU A 95 14.80 -8.04 -7.26
C LEU A 95 16.25 -8.53 -7.45
N LYS A 96 16.87 -9.10 -6.41
CA LYS A 96 18.23 -9.67 -6.50
C LYS A 96 18.32 -10.80 -7.55
N ARG A 97 17.27 -11.61 -7.69
CA ARG A 97 17.21 -12.67 -8.71
C ARG A 97 17.16 -12.07 -10.12
N TYR A 98 16.43 -10.98 -10.34
CA TYR A 98 16.43 -10.28 -11.62
C TYR A 98 17.80 -9.69 -11.97
N GLU A 99 18.50 -9.07 -11.02
CA GLU A 99 19.87 -8.58 -11.24
C GLU A 99 20.85 -9.70 -11.63
N MET A 100 20.69 -10.88 -11.01
CA MET A 100 21.50 -12.05 -11.33
C MET A 100 21.24 -12.57 -12.75
N ILE A 101 19.97 -12.57 -13.19
CA ILE A 101 19.59 -12.97 -14.55
C ILE A 101 20.17 -12.01 -15.58
N GLU A 102 20.11 -10.69 -15.34
CA GLU A 102 20.75 -9.72 -16.25
C GLU A 102 22.27 -9.92 -16.32
N ARG A 103 22.93 -10.15 -15.19
CA ARG A 103 24.37 -10.44 -15.15
C ARG A 103 24.71 -11.69 -15.94
N LEU A 104 23.88 -12.73 -15.84
CA LEU A 104 24.04 -13.97 -16.59
C LEU A 104 23.84 -13.74 -18.09
N GLN A 105 22.79 -13.03 -18.50
CA GLN A 105 22.54 -12.68 -19.89
C GLN A 105 23.71 -11.89 -20.49
N ALA A 106 24.25 -10.92 -19.75
CA ALA A 106 25.41 -10.14 -20.19
C ALA A 106 26.68 -11.01 -20.30
N ALA A 107 26.89 -11.96 -19.38
CA ALA A 107 28.01 -12.89 -19.44
C ALA A 107 27.91 -13.85 -20.63
N LEU A 108 26.72 -14.39 -20.90
CA LEU A 108 26.46 -15.24 -22.06
C LEU A 108 26.66 -14.48 -23.37
N ALA A 109 26.13 -13.27 -23.50
CA ALA A 109 26.33 -12.44 -24.69
C ALA A 109 27.82 -12.13 -24.96
N ARG A 110 28.61 -11.89 -23.91
CA ARG A 110 30.07 -11.73 -24.03
C ARG A 110 30.76 -13.02 -24.47
N GLY A 111 30.36 -14.16 -23.92
CA GLY A 111 30.91 -15.47 -24.25
C GLY A 111 30.65 -15.86 -25.71
N VAL A 112 29.42 -15.65 -26.19
CA VAL A 112 29.05 -15.91 -27.61
C VAL A 112 29.88 -15.05 -28.56
N ASN A 113 29.99 -13.74 -28.28
CA ASN A 113 30.80 -12.81 -29.10
C ASN A 113 32.32 -13.08 -29.04
N ALA A 114 32.82 -13.80 -28.02
CA ALA A 114 34.21 -14.22 -27.91
C ALA A 114 34.48 -15.56 -28.60
N GLY A 115 33.51 -16.48 -28.56
CA GLY A 115 33.52 -17.74 -29.31
C GLY A 115 33.48 -17.53 -30.82
N ASP A 116 32.70 -16.55 -31.29
CA ASP A 116 32.63 -16.21 -32.72
C ASP A 116 33.93 -15.58 -33.24
N ARG A 117 34.69 -14.89 -32.38
CA ARG A 117 36.00 -14.30 -32.74
C ARG A 117 37.15 -15.32 -32.81
N THR A 118 37.02 -16.44 -32.09
CA THR A 118 38.03 -17.51 -32.11
C THR A 118 37.83 -18.50 -33.25
N ARG A 119 36.69 -18.44 -33.95
CA ARG A 119 36.47 -19.11 -35.24
C ARG A 119 36.89 -18.19 -36.40
N ALA A 120 38.19 -17.88 -36.49
CA ALA A 120 38.76 -17.39 -37.74
C ALA A 120 38.73 -18.53 -38.78
N PRO A 121 38.40 -18.27 -40.06
CA PRO A 121 38.37 -19.31 -41.08
C PRO A 121 39.77 -19.90 -41.23
N SER A 122 39.90 -21.22 -41.04
CA SER A 122 41.12 -21.93 -41.40
C SER A 122 41.35 -21.75 -42.90
N SER A 123 42.25 -20.85 -43.27
CA SER A 123 42.77 -20.68 -44.60
C SER A 123 43.50 -21.96 -45.00
N GLY A 124 42.76 -22.90 -45.60
CA GLY A 124 43.33 -24.09 -46.21
C GLY A 124 44.09 -23.70 -47.47
N SER A 125 45.39 -23.43 -47.32
CA SER A 125 46.33 -23.43 -48.44
C SER A 125 46.41 -24.87 -49.00
N TRP A 126 45.80 -25.12 -50.16
CA TRP A 126 46.09 -26.33 -50.94
C TRP A 126 46.86 -25.93 -52.19
N SER A 127 48.17 -26.11 -52.11
CA SER A 127 49.09 -26.21 -53.23
C SER A 127 49.02 -27.64 -53.79
N ARG A 128 48.63 -27.78 -55.06
CA ARG A 128 49.00 -28.88 -55.97
C ARG A 128 49.17 -28.22 -57.34
N ARG A 129 50.40 -28.08 -57.82
CA ARG A 129 51.05 -28.97 -58.79
C ARG A 129 50.22 -29.18 -60.05
#